data_AF-A0A2N2PRJ7-F1
#
_entry.id   AF-A0A2N2PRJ7-F1
#
_cell.length_a   1.000
_cell.length_b   1.000
_cell.length_c   1.000
_cell.angle_alpha   90.00
_cell.angle_beta   90.00
_cell.angle_gamma   90.00
#
_symmetry.space_group_name_H-M   'P 1'
#
loop_
_entity.id
_entity.type
_entity.pdbx_description
1 polymer ?
#
loop_
_entity_poly.entity_id
_entity_poly.type
_entity_poly.pdbx_seq_one_letter_code
_entity_poly.pdbx_strand_id
1 'polypeptide(L)'
;MAESKSKRMPKFGSLDELVAFFDTHDMGEYWDSLPEVEFEVDIQRRTHIFSLDEDLVERLTAVSKARHVPSERLINVWLWEKLGEQLPAVA
;
A
#
# COMPACT_ATOMS: atom_id res chain seq x y z
N MET A 1 -25.54 5.13 -10.65
CA MET A 1 -25.22 4.83 -9.24
C MET A 1 -26.41 5.33 -8.44
N ALA A 2 -27.00 4.51 -7.55
CA ALA A 2 -28.21 4.90 -6.83
C ALA A 2 -27.86 5.98 -5.79
N GLU A 3 -28.54 7.13 -5.84
CA GLU A 3 -28.47 8.15 -4.79
C GLU A 3 -29.00 7.56 -3.48
N SER A 4 -28.09 7.29 -2.54
CA SER A 4 -28.43 7.02 -1.15
C SER A 4 -28.76 8.35 -0.47
N LYS A 5 -29.92 8.44 0.19
CA LYS A 5 -30.32 9.62 0.97
C LYS A 5 -29.24 9.93 2.01
N SER A 6 -28.52 11.03 1.84
CA SER A 6 -27.53 11.49 2.81
C SER A 6 -28.22 11.96 4.09
N LYS A 7 -27.63 11.58 5.23
CA LYS A 7 -28.04 12.04 6.56
C LYS A 7 -27.33 13.35 6.88
N ARG A 8 -27.92 14.15 7.77
CA ARG A 8 -27.28 15.38 8.27
C ARG A 8 -26.28 15.03 9.37
N MET A 9 -25.08 15.61 9.29
CA MET A 9 -24.06 15.49 10.35
C MET A 9 -24.60 16.02 11.69
N PRO A 10 -24.46 15.27 12.80
CA PRO A 10 -24.78 15.78 14.13
C PRO A 10 -23.74 16.82 14.58
N LYS A 11 -24.08 17.57 15.63
CA LYS A 11 -23.14 18.49 16.28
C LYS A 11 -22.44 17.76 17.42
N PHE A 12 -21.11 17.86 17.47
CA PHE A 12 -20.30 17.28 18.53
C PHE A 12 -19.92 18.34 19.56
N GLY A 13 -19.98 17.99 20.85
CA GLY A 13 -19.59 18.85 21.96
C GLY A 13 -18.10 18.77 22.32
N SER A 14 -17.39 17.77 21.79
CA SER A 14 -15.95 17.58 22.00
C SER A 14 -15.28 16.86 20.83
N LEU A 15 -13.95 16.91 20.76
CA LEU A 15 -13.18 16.16 19.76
C LEU A 15 -13.31 14.64 19.97
N ASP A 16 -13.29 14.18 21.22
CA ASP A 16 -13.41 12.75 21.54
C ASP A 16 -14.74 12.15 21.07
N GLU A 17 -15.82 12.94 21.18
CA GLU A 17 -17.14 12.55 20.68
C GLU A 17 -17.17 12.43 19.15
N LEU A 18 -16.49 13.35 18.44
CA LEU A 18 -16.35 13.28 16.99
C LEU A 18 -15.53 12.05 16.56
N VAL A 19 -14.43 11.77 17.26
CA VAL A 19 -13.59 10.59 16.99
C VAL A 19 -14.37 9.31 17.22
N ALA A 20 -15.07 9.19 18.36
CA ALA A 20 -15.90 8.02 18.66
C ALA A 20 -17.02 7.83 17.62
N PHE A 21 -17.59 8.93 17.11
CA PHE A 21 -18.56 8.88 16.03
C PHE A 21 -17.95 8.40 14.71
N PHE A 22 -16.79 8.94 14.34
CA PHE A 22 -16.05 8.55 13.14
C PHE A 22 -15.68 7.06 13.13
N ASP A 23 -15.27 6.52 14.27
CA ASP A 23 -14.89 5.11 14.41
C ASP A 23 -16.08 4.14 14.32
N THR A 24 -17.28 4.61 14.67
CA THR A 24 -18.47 3.75 14.81
C THR A 24 -19.48 3.89 13.66
N HIS A 25 -19.33 4.90 12.81
CA HIS A 25 -20.28 5.21 11.74
C HIS A 25 -19.61 5.27 10.37
N ASP A 26 -20.37 4.94 9.33
CA ASP A 26 -19.93 5.14 7.96
C ASP A 26 -20.11 6.61 7.55
N MET A 27 -19.01 7.31 7.29
CA MET A 27 -19.02 8.71 6.86
C MET A 27 -19.64 8.91 5.47
N GLY A 28 -19.70 7.85 4.65
CA GLY A 28 -20.39 7.87 3.36
C GLY A 28 -21.87 8.16 3.48
N GLU A 29 -22.51 7.85 4.62
CA GLU A 29 -23.92 8.19 4.87
C GLU A 29 -24.14 9.71 5.01
N TYR A 30 -23.09 10.50 5.24
CA TYR A 30 -23.15 11.93 5.53
C TYR A 30 -22.53 12.78 4.41
N TRP A 31 -22.30 12.19 3.23
CA TRP A 31 -21.54 12.76 2.12
C TRP A 31 -21.90 14.22 1.78
N ASP A 32 -23.19 14.53 1.60
CA ASP A 32 -23.63 15.89 1.22
C ASP A 32 -23.47 16.94 2.34
N SER A 33 -23.19 16.51 3.57
CA SER A 33 -22.96 17.40 4.72
C SER A 33 -21.48 17.62 5.02
N LEU A 34 -20.59 16.85 4.40
CA LEU A 34 -19.15 17.05 4.51
C LEU A 34 -18.72 18.20 3.61
N PRO A 35 -17.83 19.08 4.09
CA PRO A 35 -17.27 20.13 3.25
C PRO A 35 -16.45 19.52 2.11
N GLU A 36 -16.59 20.06 0.91
CA GLU A 36 -15.71 19.73 -0.21
C GLU A 36 -14.31 20.28 0.06
N VAL A 37 -13.30 19.42 -0.09
CA VAL A 37 -11.89 19.78 0.13
C VAL A 37 -11.07 19.27 -1.04
N GLU A 38 -10.29 20.16 -1.66
CA GLU A 38 -9.28 19.78 -2.64
C GLU A 38 -7.97 19.45 -1.93
N PHE A 39 -7.40 18.28 -2.25
CA PHE A 39 -6.10 17.87 -1.75
C PHE A 39 -5.35 17.11 -2.83
N GLU A 40 -4.03 17.29 -2.87
CA GLU A 40 -3.15 16.55 -3.77
C GLU A 40 -2.60 15.32 -3.06
N VAL A 41 -2.75 14.16 -3.70
CA VAL A 41 -2.18 12.90 -3.24
C VAL A 41 -1.06 12.49 -4.18
N ASP A 42 0.19 12.56 -3.71
CA ASP A 42 1.35 12.04 -4.44
C ASP A 42 1.82 10.72 -3.83
N ILE A 43 1.30 9.61 -4.37
CA ILE A 43 1.77 8.27 -4.00
C ILE A 43 3.00 7.94 -4.84
N GLN A 44 4.18 8.31 -4.34
CA GLN A 44 5.46 8.01 -4.96
C GLN A 44 5.84 6.54 -4.73
N ARG A 45 6.03 5.76 -5.81
CA ARG A 45 6.65 4.43 -5.72
C ARG A 45 8.15 4.60 -5.52
N ARG A 46 8.68 4.08 -4.42
CA ARG A 46 10.13 4.05 -4.17
C ARG A 46 10.76 2.89 -4.94
N THR A 47 11.66 3.19 -5.85
CA THR A 47 12.43 2.19 -6.62
C THR A 47 13.90 2.31 -6.26
N HIS A 48 14.52 1.17 -5.93
CA HIS A 48 15.95 1.08 -5.64
C HIS A 48 16.65 0.31 -6.77
N ILE A 49 17.74 0.86 -7.29
CA ILE A 49 18.53 0.25 -8.38
C ILE A 49 19.85 -0.25 -7.80
N PHE A 50 20.17 -1.50 -8.08
CA PHE A 50 21.42 -2.15 -7.66
C PHE A 50 22.17 -2.67 -8.89
N SER A 51 23.49 -2.49 -8.90
CA SER A 51 24.36 -3.12 -9.90
C SER A 51 24.53 -4.61 -9.59
N LEU A 52 24.47 -5.45 -10.62
CA LEU A 52 24.75 -6.88 -10.55
C LEU A 52 25.91 -7.21 -11.50
N ASP A 53 26.73 -8.19 -11.13
CA ASP A 53 27.80 -8.67 -11.99
C ASP A 53 27.24 -9.33 -13.26
N GLU A 54 27.95 -9.20 -14.39
CA GLU A 54 27.52 -9.72 -15.70
C GLU A 54 27.19 -11.22 -15.65
N ASP A 55 28.10 -12.02 -15.08
CA ASP A 55 27.93 -13.47 -14.93
C ASP A 55 26.65 -13.83 -14.14
N LEU A 56 26.26 -13.01 -13.17
CA LEU A 56 25.05 -13.21 -12.39
C LEU A 56 23.81 -12.89 -13.22
N VAL A 57 23.84 -11.82 -14.01
CA VAL A 57 22.74 -11.42 -14.90
C VAL A 57 22.50 -12.48 -15.98
N GLU A 58 23.55 -13.05 -16.55
CA GLU A 58 23.45 -14.12 -17.55
C GLU A 58 22.73 -15.35 -16.98
N ARG A 59 23.19 -15.82 -15.81
CA ARG A 59 22.60 -16.98 -15.12
C ARG A 59 21.15 -16.71 -14.70
N LEU A 60 20.89 -15.54 -14.13
CA LEU A 60 19.55 -15.12 -13.73
C LEU A 60 18.60 -15.11 -14.93
N THR A 61 19.04 -14.57 -16.06
CA THR A 61 18.26 -14.51 -17.31
C THR A 61 17.98 -15.90 -17.86
N ALA A 62 18.92 -16.84 -17.77
CA ALA A 62 18.69 -18.21 -18.17
C ALA A 62 17.58 -18.87 -17.31
N VAL A 63 17.63 -18.67 -16.00
CA VAL A 63 16.61 -19.20 -15.06
C VAL A 63 15.26 -18.54 -15.28
N SER A 64 15.24 -17.22 -15.48
CA SER A 64 14.01 -16.44 -15.68
C SER A 64 13.27 -16.88 -16.95
N LYS A 65 14.00 -17.10 -18.04
CA LYS A 65 13.48 -17.68 -19.29
C LYS A 65 12.94 -19.09 -19.09
N ALA A 66 13.71 -19.98 -18.45
CA ALA A 66 13.27 -21.36 -18.22
C ALA A 66 11.98 -21.43 -17.38
N ARG A 67 11.86 -20.55 -16.38
CA ARG A 67 10.70 -20.50 -15.48
C ARG A 67 9.55 -19.62 -15.99
N HIS A 68 9.71 -18.91 -17.10
CA HIS A 68 8.74 -17.93 -17.62
C HIS A 68 8.33 -16.87 -16.58
N VAL A 69 9.30 -16.40 -15.79
CA VAL A 69 9.11 -15.39 -14.74
C VAL A 69 10.10 -14.25 -14.98
N PRO A 70 9.72 -12.97 -14.79
CA PRO A 70 10.65 -11.85 -14.90
C PRO A 70 11.82 -11.95 -13.92
N SER A 71 13.02 -11.57 -14.35
CA SER A 71 14.23 -11.56 -13.52
C SER A 71 14.06 -10.74 -12.24
N GLU A 72 13.33 -9.61 -12.30
CA GLU A 72 13.01 -8.77 -11.13
C GLU A 72 12.25 -9.54 -10.04
N ARG A 73 11.29 -10.41 -10.42
CA ARG A 73 10.55 -11.22 -9.45
C ARG A 73 11.45 -12.22 -8.75
N LEU A 74 12.34 -12.87 -9.50
CA LEU A 74 13.29 -13.83 -8.94
C LEU A 74 14.26 -13.15 -7.97
N ILE A 75 14.81 -11.99 -8.36
CA ILE A 75 15.69 -11.19 -7.48
C ILE A 75 14.99 -10.88 -6.17
N ASN A 76 13.76 -10.34 -6.22
CA ASN A 76 13.03 -9.96 -5.01
C ASN A 76 12.76 -11.14 -4.09
N VAL A 77 12.30 -12.27 -4.64
CA VAL A 77 12.01 -13.47 -3.84
C VAL A 77 13.29 -14.01 -3.19
N TRP A 78 14.37 -14.18 -3.95
CA TRP A 78 15.61 -14.72 -3.43
C TRP A 78 16.29 -13.79 -2.42
N LEU A 79 16.20 -12.47 -2.61
CA LEU A 79 16.68 -11.51 -1.61
C LEU A 79 15.90 -11.65 -0.30
N TRP A 80 14.57 -11.78 -0.34
CA TRP A 80 13.76 -12.01 0.86
C TRP A 80 14.13 -13.31 1.57
N GLU A 81 14.27 -14.41 0.83
CA GLU A 81 14.70 -15.70 1.39
C GLU A 81 16.06 -15.58 2.07
N LYS A 82 17.04 -14.96 1.39
CA LYS A 82 18.40 -14.80 1.94
C LYS A 82 18.45 -13.87 3.13
N LEU A 83 17.66 -12.78 3.13
CA LEU A 83 17.57 -11.90 4.29
C LEU A 83 16.90 -12.60 5.47
N GLY A 84 15.89 -13.44 5.23
CA GLY A 84 15.25 -14.25 6.28
C GLY A 84 16.18 -15.26 6.94
N GLU A 85 17.16 -15.80 6.20
CA GLU A 85 18.21 -16.66 6.76
C GLU A 85 19.22 -15.91 7.63
N GLN A 86 19.45 -14.62 7.34
CA GLN A 86 20.50 -13.81 7.97
C GLN A 86 19.99 -12.94 9.12
N LEU A 87 18.70 -12.58 9.09
CA LEU A 87 18.07 -11.80 10.14
C LEU A 87 17.56 -12.76 11.23
N PRO A 88 17.95 -12.57 12.50
CA PRO A 88 17.31 -13.30 13.59
C PRO A 88 15.82 -12.99 13.55
N ALA A 89 14.98 -14.00 13.82
CA ALA A 89 13.55 -13.79 14.02
C ALA A 89 13.40 -12.68 15.06
N VAL A 90 12.90 -11.52 14.61
CA VAL A 90 12.68 -10.37 15.49
C VAL A 90 11.70 -10.83 16.55
N ALA A 91 12.17 -10.87 17.80
CA ALA A 91 11.38 -11.19 18.99
C ALA A 91 10.39 -10.05 19.31
#